data_AF-A0A3L7JGC4-F1
#
_entry.id   AF-A0A3L7JGC4-F1
#
_cell.length_a   1.000
_cell.length_b   1.000
_cell.length_c   1.000
_cell.angle_alpha   90.00
_cell.angle_beta   90.00
_cell.angle_gamma   90.00
#
_symmetry.space_group_name_H-M   'P 1'
#
loop_
_entity.id
_entity.type
_entity.pdbx_description
1 polymer ?
#
loop_
_entity_poly.entity_id
_entity_poly.type
_entity_poly.pdbx_seq_one_letter_code
_entity_poly.pdbx_strand_id
1 'polypeptide(L)'
;MCHSAGLQYTGSMKTIFAIFAVLSVMGGSLPAHAHDWPAPKPDRSSTLPVLKVADNCYAVGQKLAQKRGARLLRADAVGDGQCRVVMLVPDGQGGRPRREEVVVPMR
;
A
#
# COMPACT_ATOMS: atom_id res chain seq x y z
N MET A 1 -33.03 -5.51 20.56
CA MET A 1 -32.02 -6.12 21.46
C MET A 1 -30.87 -6.60 20.57
N CYS A 2 -29.81 -5.81 20.49
CA CYS A 2 -28.67 -6.04 19.60
C CYS A 2 -27.67 -6.99 20.27
N HIS A 3 -27.36 -8.13 19.64
CA HIS A 3 -26.22 -8.98 20.02
C HIS A 3 -25.05 -8.71 19.06
N SER A 4 -24.10 -7.93 19.56
CA SER A 4 -22.83 -7.61 18.91
C SER A 4 -21.86 -8.78 19.09
N ALA A 5 -21.73 -9.65 18.08
CA ALA A 5 -20.68 -10.66 18.05
C ALA A 5 -19.36 -10.00 17.63
N GLY A 6 -18.53 -9.64 18.62
CA GLY A 6 -17.16 -9.23 18.41
C GLY A 6 -16.28 -10.42 18.03
N LEU A 7 -15.89 -10.52 16.77
CA LEU A 7 -14.77 -11.37 16.37
C LEU A 7 -13.47 -10.57 16.55
N GLN A 8 -12.78 -10.90 17.63
CA GLN A 8 -11.48 -10.38 18.03
C GLN A 8 -10.40 -10.89 17.05
N TYR A 9 -9.98 -10.06 16.11
CA TYR A 9 -8.83 -10.38 15.23
C TYR A 9 -7.53 -9.85 15.87
N THR A 10 -7.14 -10.45 17.00
CA THR A 10 -5.79 -10.29 17.56
C THR A 10 -4.93 -11.44 17.04
N GLY A 11 -4.38 -11.26 15.84
CA GLY A 11 -3.50 -12.24 15.20
C GLY A 11 -2.18 -12.36 15.95
N SER A 12 -2.15 -13.24 16.96
CA SER A 12 -0.93 -13.70 17.62
C SER A 12 -0.05 -14.42 16.60
N MET A 13 1.04 -13.77 16.19
CA MET A 13 1.95 -14.17 15.10
C MET A 13 2.62 -15.55 15.27
N LYS A 14 2.38 -16.25 16.39
CA LYS A 14 2.97 -17.55 16.73
C LYS A 14 2.28 -18.75 16.09
N THR A 15 1.00 -18.66 15.72
CA THR A 15 0.24 -19.80 15.19
C THR A 15 0.35 -20.00 13.67
N ILE A 16 0.92 -19.04 12.94
CA ILE A 16 1.07 -19.12 11.47
C ILE A 16 2.13 -20.16 11.07
N PHE A 17 3.15 -20.40 11.89
CA PHE A 17 4.27 -21.29 11.56
C PHE A 17 3.91 -22.78 11.48
N ALA A 18 2.80 -23.22 12.09
CA ALA A 18 2.46 -24.65 12.15
C ALA A 18 1.69 -25.16 10.91
N ILE A 19 1.11 -24.27 10.10
CA ILE A 19 0.19 -24.67 9.02
C ILE A 19 0.93 -24.93 7.69
N PHE A 20 2.14 -24.42 7.51
CA PHE A 20 2.89 -24.52 6.25
C PHE A 20 3.49 -25.91 5.94
N ALA A 21 3.42 -26.88 6.85
CA ALA A 21 4.09 -28.17 6.68
C ALA A 21 3.33 -29.22 5.84
N VAL A 22 2.12 -28.94 5.34
CA VAL A 22 1.21 -30.02 4.86
C VAL A 22 0.94 -30.05 3.34
N LEU A 23 1.39 -29.08 2.55
CA LEU A 23 1.08 -29.08 1.10
C LEU A 23 2.34 -29.10 0.23
N SER A 24 2.91 -30.29 0.06
CA SER A 24 3.92 -30.57 -0.97
C SER A 24 3.80 -32.00 -1.48
N VAL A 25 2.76 -32.29 -2.27
CA VAL A 25 2.79 -33.42 -3.21
C VAL A 25 1.87 -33.11 -4.40
N MET A 26 2.46 -32.85 -5.58
CA MET A 26 2.03 -33.31 -6.92
C MET A 26 2.75 -32.50 -8.00
N GLY A 27 3.93 -33.00 -8.40
CA GLY A 27 4.62 -32.56 -9.61
C GLY A 27 4.08 -33.30 -10.82
N GLY A 28 3.48 -32.58 -11.77
CA GLY A 28 3.12 -33.08 -13.10
C GLY A 28 3.92 -32.33 -14.17
N SER A 29 4.62 -33.07 -15.03
CA SER A 29 5.41 -32.53 -16.14
C SER A 29 4.53 -32.23 -17.36
N LEU A 30 4.52 -30.99 -17.85
CA LEU A 30 3.94 -30.64 -19.15
C LEU A 30 5.05 -30.49 -20.21
N PRO A 31 4.86 -30.97 -21.46
CA PRO A 31 5.81 -30.76 -22.54
C PRO A 31 5.81 -29.30 -22.99
N ALA A 32 7.00 -28.69 -23.05
CA ALA A 32 7.18 -27.32 -23.51
C ALA A 32 7.01 -27.22 -25.03
N HIS A 33 5.96 -26.56 -25.49
CA HIS A 33 5.87 -26.07 -26.86
C HIS A 33 6.52 -24.69 -26.89
N ALA A 34 7.69 -24.56 -27.52
CA ALA A 34 8.31 -23.25 -27.75
C ALA A 34 7.64 -22.60 -28.97
N HIS A 35 6.65 -21.75 -28.73
CA HIS A 35 6.11 -20.84 -29.73
C HIS A 35 6.91 -19.54 -29.64
N ASP A 36 7.65 -19.25 -30.70
CA ASP A 36 8.57 -18.11 -30.84
C ASP A 36 7.76 -16.82 -31.02
N TRP A 37 7.14 -16.36 -29.93
CA TRP A 37 6.37 -15.13 -29.91
C TRP A 37 7.33 -13.93 -29.94
N PRO A 38 7.15 -12.97 -30.87
CA PRO A 38 7.96 -11.77 -30.89
C PRO A 38 7.73 -10.98 -29.59
N ALA A 39 8.72 -11.02 -28.70
CA ALA A 39 8.63 -10.31 -27.44
C ALA A 39 8.52 -8.79 -27.71
N PRO A 40 7.46 -8.11 -27.21
CA PRO A 40 7.39 -6.67 -27.28
C PRO A 40 8.58 -6.08 -26.52
N LYS A 41 9.43 -5.33 -27.23
CA LYS A 41 10.56 -4.63 -26.63
C LYS A 41 9.98 -3.54 -25.72
N PRO A 42 10.23 -3.54 -24.40
CA PRO A 42 9.74 -2.49 -23.54
C PRO A 42 10.39 -1.18 -23.98
N ASP A 43 9.58 -0.24 -24.43
CA ASP A 43 10.01 1.12 -24.70
C ASP A 43 10.43 1.77 -23.36
N ARG A 44 11.74 1.78 -23.10
CA ARG A 44 12.34 2.43 -21.92
C ARG A 44 12.37 3.96 -22.03
N SER A 45 11.73 4.56 -23.03
CA SER A 45 11.70 6.02 -23.23
C SER A 45 10.64 6.74 -22.38
N SER A 46 9.95 6.02 -21.50
CA SER A 46 9.03 6.60 -20.52
C SER A 46 9.62 6.63 -19.10
N THR A 47 10.85 7.13 -18.93
CA THR A 47 11.25 7.61 -17.59
C THR A 47 10.59 8.97 -17.37
N LEU A 48 9.27 8.93 -17.17
CA LEU A 48 8.40 10.08 -17.03
C LEU A 48 8.72 10.77 -15.69
N PRO A 49 9.05 12.08 -15.67
CA PRO A 49 9.29 12.84 -14.44
C PRO A 49 8.14 12.77 -13.43
N VAL A 50 6.94 12.39 -13.89
CA VAL A 50 5.74 12.12 -13.08
C VAL A 50 5.99 11.07 -11.98
N LEU A 51 6.74 9.99 -12.27
CA LEU A 51 6.97 8.93 -11.28
C LEU A 51 7.82 9.44 -10.11
N LYS A 52 8.88 10.20 -10.41
CA LYS A 52 9.79 10.76 -9.42
C LYS A 52 9.13 11.83 -8.54
N VAL A 53 8.16 12.57 -9.08
CA VAL A 53 7.37 13.54 -8.32
C VAL A 53 6.39 12.84 -7.38
N ALA A 54 5.74 11.76 -7.81
CA ALA A 54 4.87 10.95 -6.96
C ALA A 54 5.64 10.31 -5.78
N ASP A 55 6.85 9.79 -6.03
CA ASP A 55 7.71 9.22 -4.99
C ASP A 55 8.06 10.24 -3.91
N ASN A 56 8.38 11.48 -4.31
CA ASN A 56 8.66 12.57 -3.38
C ASN A 56 7.43 12.96 -2.55
N CYS A 57 6.23 13.00 -3.15
CA CYS A 57 5.00 13.26 -2.40
C CYS A 57 4.68 12.14 -1.39
N TYR A 58 4.97 10.88 -1.72
CA TYR A 58 4.82 9.78 -0.77
C TYR A 58 5.75 9.94 0.44
N ALA A 59 7.02 10.27 0.22
CA ALA A 59 7.98 10.50 1.30
C ALA A 59 7.58 11.68 2.21
N VAL A 60 7.15 12.80 1.61
CA VAL A 60 6.62 13.97 2.34
C VAL A 60 5.37 13.60 3.14
N GLY A 61 4.42 12.92 2.51
CA GLY A 61 3.18 12.47 3.13
C GLY A 61 3.42 11.51 4.29
N GLN A 62 4.39 10.60 4.16
CA GLN A 62 4.74 9.64 5.20
C GLN A 62 5.33 10.34 6.42
N LYS A 63 6.23 11.31 6.21
CA LYS A 63 6.80 12.14 7.28
C LYS A 63 5.72 12.99 7.96
N LEU A 64 4.79 13.56 7.21
CA LEU A 64 3.67 14.33 7.76
C LEU A 64 2.75 13.46 8.61
N ALA A 65 2.40 12.27 8.12
CA ALA A 65 1.57 11.32 8.84
C ALA A 65 2.20 10.88 10.16
N GLN A 66 3.49 10.50 10.13
CA GLN A 66 4.25 10.13 11.33
C GLN A 66 4.28 11.26 12.36
N LYS A 67 4.55 12.50 11.93
CA LYS A 67 4.54 13.68 12.82
C LYS A 67 3.18 13.91 13.49
N ARG A 68 2.09 13.52 12.84
CA ARG A 68 0.72 13.69 13.34
C ARG A 68 0.18 12.46 14.08
N GLY A 69 0.97 11.39 14.22
CA GLY A 69 0.47 10.10 14.72
C GLY A 69 -0.63 9.51 13.83
N ALA A 70 -0.66 9.90 12.57
CA ALA A 70 -1.66 9.51 11.59
C ALA A 70 -1.13 8.41 10.66
N ARG A 71 -2.04 7.69 9.99
CA ARG A 71 -1.68 6.73 8.94
C ARG A 71 -1.89 7.34 7.57
N LEU A 72 -0.84 7.31 6.74
CA LEU A 72 -0.94 7.75 5.35
C LEU A 72 -1.86 6.81 4.55
N LEU A 73 -2.81 7.38 3.81
CA LEU A 73 -3.66 6.65 2.88
C LEU A 73 -3.25 6.89 1.42
N ARG A 74 -2.92 8.14 1.09
CA ARG A 74 -2.56 8.55 -0.27
C ARG A 74 -1.72 9.83 -0.23
N ALA A 75 -0.81 9.97 -1.17
CA ALA A 75 -0.14 11.22 -1.47
C ALA A 75 0.00 11.38 -2.98
N ASP A 76 -0.56 12.45 -3.54
CA ASP A 76 -0.55 12.74 -4.97
C ASP A 76 0.01 14.15 -5.21
N ALA A 77 0.70 14.35 -6.33
CA ALA A 77 1.11 15.68 -6.76
C ALA A 77 -0.08 16.43 -7.37
N VAL A 78 -0.27 17.70 -7.00
CA VAL A 78 -1.41 18.53 -7.44
C VAL A 78 -1.02 19.77 -8.25
N GLY A 79 0.17 19.75 -8.85
CA GLY A 79 0.72 20.90 -9.58
C GLY A 79 1.50 21.84 -8.65
N ASP A 80 2.26 22.77 -9.24
CA ASP A 80 2.97 23.86 -8.53
C ASP A 80 3.89 23.41 -7.38
N GLY A 81 4.43 22.19 -7.48
CA GLY A 81 5.27 21.60 -6.43
C GLY A 81 4.51 21.37 -5.12
N GLN A 82 3.21 21.10 -5.18
CA GLN A 82 2.37 20.76 -4.04
C GLN A 82 1.96 19.29 -4.05
N CYS A 83 1.81 18.72 -2.85
CA CYS A 83 1.35 17.35 -2.61
C CYS A 83 0.04 17.39 -1.83
N ARG A 84 -1.01 16.75 -2.36
CA ARG A 84 -2.24 16.46 -1.63
C ARG A 84 -2.06 15.15 -0.87
N VAL A 85 -2.16 15.23 0.44
CA VAL A 85 -1.90 14.13 1.36
C VAL A 85 -3.19 13.78 2.09
N VAL A 86 -3.60 12.53 2.00
CA VAL A 86 -4.79 12.00 2.67
C VAL A 86 -4.35 11.07 3.80
N MET A 87 -4.80 11.32 5.01
CA MET A 87 -4.40 10.59 6.22
C MET A 87 -5.60 10.19 7.08
N LEU A 88 -5.43 9.12 7.85
CA LEU A 88 -6.31 8.78 8.97
C LEU A 88 -5.68 9.25 10.27
N VAL A 89 -6.31 10.22 10.92
CA VAL A 89 -5.90 10.75 12.22
C VAL A 89 -6.71 10.05 13.31
N PRO A 90 -6.07 9.32 14.24
CA PRO A 90 -6.75 8.82 15.43
C PRO A 90 -7.33 9.97 16.25
N ASP A 91 -8.51 9.77 16.82
CA ASP A 91 -9.17 10.77 17.66
C ASP A 91 -8.78 10.67 19.15
N GLY A 92 -7.90 9.72 19.50
CA GLY A 92 -7.29 9.57 20.81
C GLY A 92 -8.19 8.98 21.91
N GLN A 93 -9.52 8.97 21.70
CA GLN A 93 -10.50 8.50 22.68
C GLN A 93 -11.23 7.23 22.25
N GLY A 94 -10.68 6.51 21.26
CA GLY A 94 -11.25 5.24 20.78
C GLY A 94 -12.49 5.41 19.89
N GLY A 95 -12.75 6.62 19.40
CA GLY A 95 -13.78 6.83 18.40
C GLY A 95 -13.23 6.60 16.99
N ARG A 96 -13.96 7.08 15.99
CA ARG A 96 -13.67 6.77 14.59
C ARG A 96 -12.52 7.65 14.07
N PRO A 97 -11.47 7.07 13.48
CA PRO A 97 -10.39 7.85 12.86
C PRO A 97 -10.94 8.86 11.85
N ARG A 98 -10.48 10.10 11.95
CA ARG A 98 -10.86 11.16 11.02
C ARG A 98 -10.03 11.03 9.75
N ARG A 99 -10.70 11.08 8.60
CA ARG A 99 -10.01 11.19 7.32
C ARG A 99 -9.76 12.68 7.06
N GLU A 100 -8.48 13.05 7.06
CA GLU A 100 -8.05 14.42 6.82
C GLU A 100 -7.29 14.50 5.51
N GLU A 101 -7.52 15.58 4.78
CA GLU A 101 -6.85 15.88 3.52
C GLU A 101 -6.14 17.22 3.65
N VAL A 102 -4.84 17.24 3.33
CA VAL A 102 -3.98 18.41 3.52
C VAL A 102 -3.10 18.57 2.29
N VAL A 103 -3.01 19.80 1.80
CA VAL A 103 -2.08 20.15 0.72
C VAL A 103 -0.82 20.77 1.35
N VAL A 104 0.34 20.22 0.99
CA VAL A 104 1.64 20.66 1.50
C VAL A 104 2.62 20.92 0.38
N PRO A 105 3.59 21.83 0.55
CA PRO A 105 4.63 22.05 -0.46
C PRO A 105 5.66 20.91 -0.45
N MET A 106 6.21 20.58 -1.63
CA MET A 106 7.17 19.48 -1.87
C MET A 106 8.63 19.86 -1.57
N ARG A 107 8.85 20.80 -0.65
CA ARG A 107 10.17 21.39 -0.35
C ARG A 107 10.99 20.55 0.61
#